data_AF-A0A1G0WEB0-F1
#
_entry.id   AF-A0A1G0WEB0-F1
#
_cell.length_a   1.000
_cell.length_b   1.000
_cell.length_c   1.000
_cell.angle_alpha   90.00
_cell.angle_beta   90.00
_cell.angle_gamma   90.00
#
_symmetry.space_group_name_H-M   'P 1'
#
loop_
_entity.id
_entity.type
_entity.pdbx_description
1 polymer ?
#
loop_
_entity_poly.entity_id
_entity_poly.type
_entity_poly.pdbx_seq_one_letter_code
_entity_poly.pdbx_strand_id
1 'polypeptide(L)'
;MKKYFLFIVILLLISIPNTSYSECDWPLVPVTFTVPYPIPEHPPLTCNVTIHYCCHWVPGWKLEVKWLDYFEGESLCLMYVTDWQAFMDWVYLQIANHHVCIEAYPPCDEPEAGFITTEVHIAQCHYFENKLPPAPGEIDYFLHLYPCGYENECIYYYRTCYNWPWPDWITEFDHSEIVGTPDCPSSVPELPPQGKTWNEYWITRCFENQCQ
;
A
#
# COMPACT_ATOMS: atom_id res chain seq x y z
N MET A 1 3.67 30.27 -38.88
CA MET A 1 4.09 30.29 -37.45
C MET A 1 2.97 29.93 -36.48
N LYS A 2 1.74 30.48 -36.58
CA LYS A 2 0.63 30.15 -35.65
C LYS A 2 0.20 28.67 -35.58
N LYS A 3 0.30 27.91 -36.69
CA LYS A 3 -0.12 26.49 -36.75
C LYS A 3 0.81 25.54 -35.97
N TYR A 4 2.12 25.78 -36.01
CA TYR A 4 3.09 24.98 -35.27
C TYR A 4 3.07 25.29 -33.77
N PHE A 5 2.79 26.54 -33.40
CA PHE A 5 2.63 26.94 -32.02
C PHE A 5 1.47 26.20 -31.34
N LEU A 6 0.31 26.09 -32.01
CA LEU A 6 -0.84 25.34 -31.49
C LEU A 6 -0.50 23.85 -31.30
N PHE A 7 0.23 23.25 -32.25
CA PHE A 7 0.63 21.85 -32.18
C PHE A 7 1.62 21.57 -31.02
N ILE A 8 2.56 22.49 -30.79
CA ILE A 8 3.49 22.42 -29.66
C ILE A 8 2.76 22.58 -28.32
N VAL A 9 1.77 23.47 -28.23
CA VAL A 9 0.95 23.64 -27.01
C VAL A 9 0.10 22.40 -26.74
N ILE A 10 -0.49 21.79 -27.77
CA ILE A 10 -1.26 20.54 -27.62
C ILE A 10 -0.34 19.39 -27.18
N LEU A 11 0.84 19.25 -27.78
CA LEU A 11 1.83 18.25 -27.35
C LEU A 11 2.28 18.48 -25.90
N LEU A 12 2.51 19.73 -25.50
CA LEU A 12 2.87 20.10 -24.13
C LEU A 12 1.77 19.73 -23.12
N LEU A 13 0.50 19.96 -23.47
CA LEU A 13 -0.66 19.61 -22.64
C LEU A 13 -0.85 18.09 -22.51
N ILE A 14 -0.54 17.32 -23.55
CA ILE A 14 -0.60 15.84 -23.50
C ILE A 14 0.63 15.26 -22.76
N SER A 15 1.76 15.99 -22.76
CA SER A 15 2.98 15.59 -22.07
C SER A 15 3.04 16.04 -20.61
N ILE A 16 2.00 16.68 -20.08
CA ILE A 16 1.89 16.83 -18.63
C ILE A 16 1.68 15.39 -18.14
N PRO A 17 2.68 14.75 -17.48
CA PRO A 17 2.43 13.46 -16.89
C PRO A 17 1.22 13.64 -15.98
N ASN A 18 0.26 12.70 -16.04
CA ASN A 18 -0.74 12.57 -14.99
C ASN A 18 0.05 12.55 -13.69
N THR A 19 0.11 13.70 -13.01
CA THR A 19 0.62 13.78 -11.66
C THR A 19 -0.34 12.92 -10.89
N SER A 20 0.11 11.72 -10.54
CA SER A 20 -0.56 10.80 -9.62
C SER A 20 -0.79 11.61 -8.35
N TYR A 21 -1.99 12.17 -8.27
CA TYR A 21 -2.49 12.80 -7.07
C TYR A 21 -2.55 11.67 -6.04
N SER A 22 -1.81 11.76 -4.94
CA SER A 22 -2.15 10.90 -3.82
C SER A 22 -3.54 11.33 -3.37
N GLU A 23 -4.52 10.44 -3.41
CA GLU A 23 -5.89 10.75 -2.96
C GLU A 23 -5.98 11.00 -1.45
N CYS A 24 -4.85 10.93 -0.74
CA CYS A 24 -4.71 11.34 0.65
C CYS A 24 -4.80 12.86 0.81
N ASP A 25 -6.02 13.41 0.77
CA ASP A 25 -6.34 14.77 1.24
C ASP A 25 -6.22 14.90 2.78
N TRP A 26 -5.92 13.80 3.48
CA TRP A 26 -5.82 13.68 4.93
C TRP A 26 -4.37 13.50 5.38
N PRO A 27 -4.05 13.75 6.68
CA PRO A 27 -2.69 13.57 7.18
C PRO A 27 -2.19 12.15 6.91
N LEU A 28 -1.02 12.06 6.28
CA LEU A 28 -0.35 10.78 6.06
C LEU A 28 0.07 10.19 7.41
N VAL A 29 -0.31 8.94 7.66
CA VAL A 29 0.08 8.16 8.82
C VAL A 29 1.17 7.18 8.39
N PRO A 30 2.44 7.41 8.76
CA PRO A 30 3.46 6.39 8.64
C PRO A 30 3.32 5.40 9.79
N VAL A 31 3.35 4.11 9.48
CA VAL A 31 3.48 3.05 10.48
C VAL A 31 4.60 2.11 10.06
N THR A 32 5.56 1.90 10.97
CA THR A 32 6.67 0.99 10.74
C THR A 32 6.41 -0.32 11.45
N PHE A 33 6.42 -1.41 10.69
CA PHE A 33 6.31 -2.75 11.21
C PHE A 33 7.65 -3.47 11.02
N THR A 34 8.03 -4.23 12.04
CA THR A 34 9.16 -5.16 11.95
C THR A 34 8.63 -6.52 11.52
N VAL A 35 8.99 -6.93 10.31
CA VAL A 35 8.56 -8.20 9.72
C VAL A 35 9.70 -9.22 9.91
N PRO A 36 9.46 -10.31 10.65
CA PRO A 36 10.41 -11.41 10.68
C PRO A 36 10.26 -12.21 9.38
N TYR A 37 11.27 -12.16 8.50
CA TYR A 37 11.29 -13.01 7.32
C TYR A 37 12.05 -14.31 7.61
N PRO A 38 11.47 -15.49 7.29
CA PRO A 38 12.20 -16.74 7.36
C PRO A 38 13.22 -16.78 6.21
N ILE A 39 14.48 -16.41 6.49
CA ILE A 39 15.57 -16.58 5.52
C ILE A 39 16.18 -17.97 5.73
N PRO A 40 16.27 -18.81 4.69
CA PRO A 40 16.69 -20.21 4.82
C PRO A 40 18.08 -20.45 5.47
N GLU A 41 18.98 -19.46 5.48
CA GLU A 41 20.40 -19.66 5.86
C GLU A 41 20.92 -18.72 6.96
N HIS A 42 20.10 -17.81 7.48
CA HIS A 42 20.49 -16.87 8.53
C HIS A 42 19.41 -16.78 9.64
N PRO A 43 19.79 -16.49 10.91
CA PRO A 43 18.79 -16.17 11.94
C PRO A 43 17.86 -15.09 11.40
N PRO A 44 16.56 -15.07 11.78
CA PRO A 44 15.56 -14.28 11.09
C PRO A 44 16.06 -12.83 10.99
N LEU A 45 16.39 -12.39 9.77
CA LEU A 45 16.62 -10.97 9.53
C LEU A 45 15.26 -10.33 9.77
N THR A 46 15.20 -9.54 10.83
CA THR A 46 14.08 -8.67 11.10
C THR A 46 14.23 -7.48 10.19
N CYS A 47 13.31 -7.33 9.28
CA CYS A 47 13.32 -6.27 8.29
C CYS A 47 12.21 -5.29 8.61
N ASN A 48 12.53 -4.01 8.58
CA ASN A 48 11.52 -2.98 8.78
C ASN A 48 10.86 -2.67 7.44
N VAL A 49 9.54 -2.68 7.45
CA VAL A 49 8.70 -2.18 6.38
C VAL A 49 7.92 -1.00 6.95
N THR A 50 7.99 0.14 6.28
CA THR A 50 7.17 1.30 6.62
C THR A 50 6.03 1.38 5.62
N ILE A 51 4.80 1.37 6.14
CA ILE A 51 3.58 1.52 5.37
C ILE A 51 3.09 2.95 5.57
N HIS A 52 2.88 3.66 4.48
CA HIS A 52 2.34 5.00 4.44
C HIS A 52 0.90 4.90 3.95
N TYR A 53 -0.03 5.29 4.81
CA TYR A 53 -1.45 5.27 4.48
C TYR A 53 -2.12 6.49 5.11
N CYS A 54 -3.25 6.91 4.56
CA CYS A 54 -4.11 7.91 5.22
C CYS A 54 -5.42 7.29 5.62
N CYS A 55 -6.12 7.94 6.54
CA CYS A 55 -7.38 7.41 7.02
C CYS A 55 -8.35 8.48 7.49
N HIS A 56 -9.62 8.13 7.47
CA HIS A 56 -10.68 8.92 8.05
C HIS A 56 -11.74 8.05 8.74
N TRP A 57 -12.40 8.65 9.72
CA TRP A 57 -13.50 8.03 10.44
C TRP A 57 -14.82 8.66 10.04
N VAL A 58 -15.87 7.85 9.83
CA VAL A 58 -17.23 8.32 9.54
C VAL A 58 -18.13 8.07 10.76
N PRO A 59 -18.33 9.09 11.63
CA PRO A 59 -19.15 8.93 12.83
C PRO A 59 -20.58 8.52 12.52
N GLY A 60 -21.11 7.57 13.29
CA GLY A 60 -22.50 7.07 13.15
C GLY A 60 -22.67 5.90 12.19
N TRP A 61 -21.76 5.70 11.24
CA TRP A 61 -21.78 4.58 10.28
C TRP A 61 -20.93 3.39 10.73
N LYS A 62 -20.20 3.57 11.84
CA LYS A 62 -19.21 2.60 12.32
C LYS A 62 -18.18 2.22 11.23
N LEU A 63 -17.75 3.19 10.42
CA LEU A 63 -16.91 2.98 9.24
C LEU A 63 -15.60 3.78 9.33
N GLU A 64 -14.48 3.05 9.25
CA GLU A 64 -13.12 3.58 9.11
C GLU A 64 -12.65 3.32 7.68
N VAL A 65 -12.14 4.34 7.00
CA VAL A 65 -11.63 4.19 5.63
C VAL A 65 -10.16 4.53 5.60
N LYS A 66 -9.36 3.66 5.00
CA LYS A 66 -7.90 3.74 4.92
C LYS A 66 -7.45 3.58 3.47
N TRP A 67 -6.57 4.46 3.00
CA TRP A 67 -5.96 4.36 1.67
C TRP A 67 -4.47 4.11 1.79
N LEU A 68 -3.99 3.06 1.14
CA LEU A 68 -2.56 2.87 0.97
C LEU A 68 -2.01 3.95 0.01
N ASP A 69 -1.04 4.71 0.49
CA ASP A 69 -0.29 5.65 -0.33
C ASP A 69 0.92 4.94 -0.94
N TYR A 70 1.80 4.38 -0.11
CA TYR A 70 2.89 3.52 -0.55
C TYR A 70 3.45 2.71 0.63
N PHE A 71 4.29 1.72 0.34
CA PHE A 71 5.17 1.17 1.38
C PHE A 71 6.62 1.23 0.92
N GLU A 72 7.54 1.22 1.88
CA GLU A 72 8.97 1.14 1.66
C GLU A 72 9.62 0.14 2.60
N GLY A 73 10.69 -0.50 2.14
CA GLY A 73 11.54 -1.33 2.98
C GLY A 73 12.92 -1.49 2.36
N GLU A 74 13.87 -1.94 3.17
CA GLU A 74 15.24 -2.15 2.70
C GLU A 74 15.25 -3.19 1.56
N SER A 75 15.91 -2.88 0.45
CA SER A 75 15.91 -3.71 -0.75
C SER A 75 16.52 -5.08 -0.53
N LEU A 76 17.57 -5.16 0.30
CA LEU A 76 18.17 -6.44 0.70
C LEU A 76 17.24 -7.29 1.56
N CYS A 77 16.23 -6.69 2.19
CA CYS A 77 15.19 -7.42 2.88
C CYS A 77 14.10 -7.90 1.92
N LEU A 78 13.62 -6.99 1.07
CA LEU A 78 12.50 -7.26 0.18
C LEU A 78 12.87 -8.21 -0.97
N MET A 79 14.15 -8.42 -1.26
CA MET A 79 14.60 -9.45 -2.20
C MET A 79 14.24 -10.88 -1.79
N TYR A 80 13.91 -11.13 -0.52
CA TYR A 80 13.51 -12.44 -0.02
C TYR A 80 12.00 -12.68 -0.04
N VAL A 81 11.20 -11.69 -0.46
CA VAL A 81 9.76 -11.87 -0.67
C VAL A 81 9.55 -12.71 -1.93
N THR A 82 9.19 -13.98 -1.75
CA THR A 82 8.93 -14.92 -2.85
C THR A 82 7.47 -14.95 -3.28
N ASP A 83 6.56 -14.62 -2.36
CA ASP A 83 5.12 -14.50 -2.59
C ASP A 83 4.68 -13.07 -2.30
N TRP A 84 4.68 -12.25 -3.35
CA TRP A 84 4.29 -10.85 -3.27
C TRP A 84 2.82 -10.67 -2.90
N GLN A 85 1.94 -11.57 -3.35
CA GLN A 85 0.51 -11.48 -3.02
C GLN A 85 0.29 -11.70 -1.53
N ALA A 86 0.84 -12.78 -0.97
CA ALA A 86 0.72 -13.07 0.46
C ALA A 86 1.37 -11.96 1.32
N PHE A 87 2.46 -11.36 0.85
CA PHE A 87 3.06 -10.21 1.51
C PHE A 87 2.13 -8.99 1.50
N MET A 88 1.50 -8.69 0.36
CA MET A 88 0.56 -7.58 0.25
C MET A 88 -0.71 -7.82 1.08
N ASP A 89 -1.24 -9.04 1.13
CA ASP A 89 -2.37 -9.39 2.00
C ASP A 89 -2.03 -9.14 3.48
N TRP A 90 -0.79 -9.45 3.89
CA TRP A 90 -0.28 -9.13 5.22
C TRP A 90 -0.21 -7.61 5.45
N VAL A 91 0.28 -6.84 4.46
CA VAL A 91 0.30 -5.36 4.51
C VAL A 91 -1.11 -4.81 4.72
N TYR A 92 -2.11 -5.29 3.98
CA TYR A 92 -3.51 -4.84 4.10
C TYR A 92 -4.09 -5.13 5.48
N LEU A 93 -3.81 -6.32 6.02
CA LEU A 93 -4.18 -6.67 7.37
C LEU A 93 -3.51 -5.76 8.42
N GLN A 94 -2.23 -5.40 8.23
CA GLN A 94 -1.55 -4.46 9.13
C GLN A 94 -2.20 -3.06 9.09
N ILE A 95 -2.59 -2.58 7.91
CA ILE A 95 -3.32 -1.31 7.76
C ILE A 95 -4.65 -1.38 8.50
N ALA A 96 -5.41 -2.47 8.31
CA ALA A 96 -6.68 -2.68 9.00
C ALA A 96 -6.49 -2.69 10.53
N ASN A 97 -5.48 -3.41 11.03
CA ASN A 97 -5.11 -3.52 12.45
C ASN A 97 -4.52 -2.25 13.07
N HIS A 98 -4.12 -1.26 12.29
CA HIS A 98 -3.53 -0.05 12.88
C HIS A 98 -4.63 0.93 13.32
N HIS A 99 -4.88 0.98 14.62
CA HIS A 99 -6.00 1.71 15.24
C HIS A 99 -5.65 3.16 15.59
N VAL A 100 -5.35 3.99 14.58
CA VAL A 100 -4.96 5.40 14.78
C VAL A 100 -6.10 6.39 14.52
N CYS A 101 -7.11 6.00 13.74
CA CYS A 101 -8.10 6.94 13.18
C CYS A 101 -9.40 6.97 13.98
N ILE A 102 -9.54 6.07 14.96
CA ILE A 102 -10.71 5.91 15.80
C ILE A 102 -10.29 5.74 17.26
N GLU A 103 -11.06 6.34 18.17
CA GLU A 103 -10.74 6.39 19.60
C GLU A 103 -11.21 5.16 20.38
N ALA A 104 -12.23 4.43 19.89
CA ALA A 104 -12.79 3.27 20.59
C ALA A 104 -13.49 2.28 19.64
N TYR A 105 -13.30 0.99 19.90
CA TYR A 105 -14.03 -0.10 19.24
C TYR A 105 -15.03 -0.76 20.21
N PRO A 106 -16.15 -1.30 19.71
CA PRO A 106 -17.12 -2.01 20.53
C PRO A 106 -16.56 -3.36 21.01
N PRO A 107 -17.06 -3.88 22.15
CA PRO A 107 -16.74 -5.22 22.64
C PRO A 107 -17.13 -6.32 21.64
N CYS A 108 -16.27 -7.34 21.47
CA CYS A 108 -16.57 -8.52 20.66
C CYS A 108 -17.62 -9.45 21.30
N ASP A 109 -17.76 -9.41 22.64
CA ASP A 109 -18.64 -10.28 23.43
C ASP A 109 -20.07 -9.75 23.58
N GLU A 110 -20.37 -8.56 23.03
CA GLU A 110 -21.71 -7.98 22.98
C GLU A 110 -22.18 -7.86 21.51
N PRO A 111 -22.89 -8.85 20.95
CA PRO A 111 -23.33 -8.82 19.55
C PRO A 111 -24.20 -7.60 19.20
N GLU A 112 -24.94 -7.04 20.17
CA GLU A 112 -25.73 -5.82 19.93
C GLU A 112 -24.85 -4.57 19.76
N ALA A 113 -23.62 -4.57 20.28
CA ALA A 113 -22.65 -3.50 20.09
C ALA A 113 -22.07 -3.51 18.66
N GLY A 114 -22.22 -4.61 17.92
CA GLY A 114 -21.78 -4.74 16.53
C GLY A 114 -20.28 -4.61 16.35
N PHE A 115 -19.85 -4.22 15.14
CA PHE A 115 -18.45 -4.11 14.75
C PHE A 115 -18.16 -2.74 14.15
N ILE A 116 -16.88 -2.38 14.12
CA ILE A 116 -16.39 -1.33 13.23
C ILE A 116 -16.04 -2.00 11.90
N THR A 117 -16.57 -1.48 10.81
CA THR A 117 -16.14 -1.86 9.47
C THR A 117 -14.93 -0.99 9.11
N THR A 118 -13.86 -1.62 8.64
CA THR A 118 -12.68 -0.93 8.11
C THR A 118 -12.56 -1.24 6.62
N GLU A 119 -12.64 -0.21 5.79
CA GLU A 119 -12.37 -0.26 4.37
C GLU A 119 -10.90 0.06 4.12
N VAL A 120 -10.18 -0.83 3.45
CA VAL A 120 -8.79 -0.62 3.01
C VAL A 120 -8.77 -0.53 1.49
N HIS A 121 -8.55 0.69 1.00
CA HIS A 121 -8.50 1.05 -0.41
C HIS A 121 -7.08 0.95 -0.93
N ILE A 122 -6.91 0.16 -1.99
CA ILE A 122 -5.64 -0.14 -2.62
C ILE A 122 -5.77 0.09 -4.12
N ALA A 123 -4.87 0.87 -4.73
CA ALA A 123 -4.85 1.01 -6.19
C ALA A 123 -4.70 -0.36 -6.88
N GLN A 124 -5.38 -0.61 -7.99
CA GLN A 124 -5.19 -1.88 -8.71
C GLN A 124 -3.85 -1.93 -9.45
N CYS A 125 -3.31 -0.78 -9.85
CA CYS A 125 -2.05 -0.70 -10.59
C CYS A 125 -0.95 -0.08 -9.73
N HIS A 126 0.18 -0.77 -9.64
CA HIS A 126 1.36 -0.31 -8.91
C HIS A 126 2.63 -0.40 -9.74
N TYR A 127 3.68 0.31 -9.32
CA TYR A 127 5.03 0.13 -9.81
C TYR A 127 6.01 0.06 -8.64
N PHE A 128 7.12 -0.65 -8.86
CA PHE A 128 8.23 -0.67 -7.92
C PHE A 128 9.26 0.40 -8.30
N GLU A 129 9.79 1.10 -7.29
CA GLU A 129 10.94 1.99 -7.42
C GLU A 129 11.98 1.62 -6.38
N ASN A 130 13.19 1.30 -6.85
CA ASN A 130 14.35 1.09 -5.98
C ASN A 130 15.20 2.36 -6.00
N LYS A 131 15.35 3.03 -4.85
CA LYS A 131 16.11 4.27 -4.75
C LYS A 131 16.81 4.37 -3.40
N LEU A 132 17.80 5.26 -3.35
CA LEU A 132 18.37 5.64 -2.06
C LEU A 132 17.32 6.46 -1.29
N PRO A 133 17.26 6.31 0.04
CA PRO A 133 16.44 7.14 0.89
C PRO A 133 16.89 8.60 0.78
N PRO A 134 15.98 9.56 1.05
CA PRO A 134 16.25 10.98 0.82
C PRO A 134 17.31 11.56 1.79
N ALA A 135 17.68 10.83 2.84
CA ALA A 135 18.62 11.27 3.86
C ALA A 135 20.09 11.21 3.35
N PRO A 136 20.84 12.34 3.39
CA PRO A 136 22.23 12.35 2.97
C PRO A 136 23.10 11.41 3.82
N GLY A 137 23.84 10.51 3.17
CA GLY A 137 24.79 9.60 3.81
C GLY A 137 24.28 8.17 4.00
N GLU A 138 23.00 7.92 3.72
CA GLU A 138 22.47 6.56 3.63
C GLU A 138 22.91 5.92 2.30
N ILE A 139 23.38 4.68 2.39
CA ILE A 139 23.96 3.93 1.26
C ILE A 139 23.09 2.73 0.86
N ASP A 140 22.10 2.41 1.68
CA ASP A 140 21.24 1.26 1.47
C ASP A 140 20.06 1.67 0.59
N TYR A 141 19.77 0.82 -0.39
CA TYR A 141 18.65 1.03 -1.30
C TYR A 141 17.36 0.56 -0.64
N PHE A 142 16.28 1.29 -0.89
CA PHE A 142 14.93 0.96 -0.45
C PHE A 142 14.05 0.68 -1.65
N LEU A 143 13.29 -0.40 -1.56
CA LEU A 143 12.26 -0.74 -2.52
C LEU A 143 10.95 -0.11 -2.04
N HIS A 144 10.37 0.71 -2.91
CA HIS A 144 9.08 1.32 -2.73
C HIS A 144 8.06 0.69 -3.67
N LEU A 145 6.82 0.52 -3.21
CA LEU A 145 5.68 0.21 -4.07
C LEU A 145 4.75 1.42 -4.09
N TYR A 146 4.57 2.01 -5.27
CA TYR A 146 3.73 3.17 -5.48
C TYR A 146 2.53 2.85 -6.37
N PRO A 147 1.37 3.49 -6.15
CA PRO A 147 0.24 3.42 -7.04
C PRO A 147 0.54 4.15 -8.34
N CYS A 148 0.08 3.60 -9.46
CA CYS A 148 0.12 4.27 -10.76
C CYS A 148 -0.98 5.31 -10.93
N GLY A 149 -2.03 5.20 -10.11
CA GLY A 149 -3.22 6.05 -10.09
C GLY A 149 -4.33 5.35 -9.30
N TYR A 150 -5.37 6.10 -8.94
CA TYR A 150 -6.48 5.63 -8.10
C TYR A 150 -7.80 5.44 -8.86
N GLU A 151 -7.78 5.54 -10.19
CA GLU A 151 -9.00 5.39 -11.01
C GLU A 151 -9.66 4.01 -10.86
N ASN A 152 -8.89 2.99 -10.50
CA ASN A 152 -9.36 1.64 -10.23
C ASN A 152 -8.71 1.13 -8.95
N GLU A 153 -9.50 0.54 -8.06
CA GLU A 153 -9.05 0.11 -6.73
C GLU A 153 -9.62 -1.26 -6.33
N CYS A 154 -8.90 -1.95 -5.46
CA CYS A 154 -9.41 -3.04 -4.64
C CYS A 154 -9.83 -2.43 -3.29
N ILE A 155 -11.04 -2.74 -2.83
CA ILE A 155 -11.51 -2.37 -1.49
C ILE A 155 -11.60 -3.64 -0.65
N TYR A 156 -10.82 -3.71 0.42
CA TYR A 156 -10.87 -4.82 1.37
C TYR A 156 -11.65 -4.41 2.61
N TYR A 157 -12.65 -5.21 2.96
CA TYR A 157 -13.50 -4.98 4.11
C TYR A 157 -13.07 -5.87 5.26
N TYR A 158 -12.80 -5.23 6.39
CA TYR A 158 -12.50 -5.88 7.65
C TYR A 158 -13.54 -5.51 8.69
N ARG A 159 -13.71 -6.39 9.68
CA ARG A 159 -14.53 -6.14 10.86
C ARG A 159 -13.64 -6.18 12.08
N THR A 160 -13.71 -5.13 12.90
CA THR A 160 -12.92 -5.01 14.12
C THR A 160 -13.79 -4.80 15.35
N CYS A 161 -13.44 -5.49 16.43
CA CYS A 161 -13.99 -5.32 17.77
C CYS A 161 -12.88 -5.49 18.82
N TYR A 162 -13.17 -5.09 20.07
CA TYR A 162 -12.26 -5.22 21.20
C TYR A 162 -12.57 -6.44 22.06
N ASN A 163 -11.56 -7.25 22.34
CA ASN A 163 -11.69 -8.45 23.15
C ASN A 163 -11.39 -8.13 24.63
N TRP A 164 -12.42 -7.95 25.45
CA TRP A 164 -12.22 -7.63 26.87
C TRP A 164 -11.51 -8.73 27.69
N PRO A 165 -11.85 -10.03 27.52
CA PRO A 165 -11.16 -11.11 28.24
C PRO A 165 -9.65 -11.21 27.98
N TRP A 166 -9.22 -10.83 26.77
CA TRP A 166 -7.82 -10.77 26.37
C TRP A 166 -7.58 -9.43 25.67
N PRO A 167 -7.06 -8.40 26.38
CA PRO A 167 -7.07 -7.01 25.92
C PRO A 167 -6.30 -6.85 24.62
N ASP A 168 -7.02 -7.03 23.52
CA ASP A 168 -6.51 -7.12 22.16
C ASP A 168 -7.65 -6.78 21.19
N TRP A 169 -7.29 -6.38 19.99
CA TRP A 169 -8.24 -6.08 18.93
C TRP A 169 -8.37 -7.31 18.04
N ILE A 170 -9.60 -7.73 17.77
CA ILE A 170 -9.88 -8.79 16.81
C ILE A 170 -10.30 -8.11 15.52
N THR A 171 -9.47 -8.23 14.49
CA THR A 171 -9.77 -7.80 13.12
C THR A 171 -9.86 -9.02 12.23
N GLU A 172 -10.98 -9.17 11.54
CA GLU A 172 -11.25 -10.27 10.65
C GLU A 172 -11.53 -9.76 9.25
N PHE A 173 -10.98 -10.45 8.25
CA PHE A 173 -11.35 -10.20 6.86
C PHE A 173 -12.80 -10.64 6.63
N ASP A 174 -13.59 -9.79 5.97
CA ASP A 174 -14.97 -10.06 5.62
C ASP A 174 -15.10 -10.41 4.14
N HIS A 175 -14.76 -9.46 3.27
CA HIS A 175 -14.80 -9.64 1.81
C HIS A 175 -13.95 -8.56 1.11
N SER A 176 -13.75 -8.71 -0.20
CA SER A 176 -13.15 -7.68 -1.06
C SER A 176 -14.05 -7.36 -2.25
N GLU A 177 -13.95 -6.12 -2.73
CA GLU A 177 -14.63 -5.62 -3.92
C GLU A 177 -13.61 -5.01 -4.90
N ILE A 178 -13.92 -5.13 -6.19
CA ILE A 178 -13.11 -4.56 -7.28
C ILE A 178 -13.89 -3.40 -7.88
N VAL A 179 -13.31 -2.21 -7.84
CA VAL A 179 -13.89 -0.98 -8.42
C VAL A 179 -13.13 -0.61 -9.68
N GLY A 180 -13.80 -0.67 -10.82
CA GLY A 180 -13.21 -0.34 -12.11
C GLY A 180 -12.52 -1.53 -12.79
N THR A 181 -11.69 -1.25 -13.79
CA THR A 181 -10.92 -2.25 -14.55
C THR A 181 -9.50 -1.75 -14.73
N PRO A 182 -8.48 -2.53 -14.35
CA PRO A 182 -7.10 -2.05 -14.34
C PRO A 182 -6.59 -1.87 -15.78
N ASP A 183 -5.92 -0.75 -16.03
CA ASP A 183 -5.22 -0.46 -17.29
C ASP A 183 -3.70 -0.74 -17.14
N CYS A 184 -3.37 -1.92 -16.61
CA CYS A 184 -1.98 -2.35 -16.44
C CYS A 184 -1.83 -3.87 -16.65
N PRO A 185 -0.63 -4.36 -17.02
CA PRO A 185 -0.34 -5.78 -17.18
C PRO A 185 -0.57 -6.60 -15.90
N SER A 186 -1.16 -7.79 -16.03
CA SER A 186 -1.55 -8.63 -14.90
C SER A 186 -0.41 -9.36 -14.17
N SER A 187 0.84 -9.18 -14.61
CA SER A 187 2.00 -9.91 -14.09
C SER A 187 2.92 -8.99 -13.30
N VAL A 188 3.22 -9.38 -12.06
CA VAL A 188 4.29 -8.76 -11.26
C VAL A 188 5.62 -8.83 -12.05
N PRO A 189 6.33 -7.71 -12.24
CA PRO A 189 7.59 -7.70 -12.98
C PRO A 189 8.68 -8.47 -12.23
N GLU A 190 9.68 -8.94 -12.97
CA GLU A 190 10.89 -9.50 -12.36
C GLU A 190 11.63 -8.42 -11.56
N LEU A 191 12.02 -8.76 -10.31
CA LEU A 191 12.74 -7.87 -9.41
C LEU A 191 14.13 -8.46 -9.08
N PRO A 192 15.22 -7.70 -9.32
CA PRO A 192 15.27 -6.43 -10.03
C PRO A 192 15.00 -6.64 -11.54
N PRO A 193 14.64 -5.60 -12.30
CA PRO A 193 14.43 -5.72 -13.74
C PRO A 193 15.66 -6.27 -14.48
N GLN A 194 15.45 -6.87 -15.65
CA GLN A 194 16.54 -7.45 -16.44
C GLN A 194 17.71 -6.46 -16.64
N GLY A 195 18.91 -6.87 -16.22
CA GLY A 195 20.12 -6.05 -16.31
C GLY A 195 20.32 -5.06 -15.16
N LYS A 196 19.48 -5.11 -14.13
CA LYS A 196 19.57 -4.29 -12.90
C LYS A 196 19.96 -5.13 -11.68
N THR A 197 20.37 -4.44 -10.62
CA THR A 197 20.71 -5.00 -9.31
C THR A 197 19.91 -4.34 -8.19
N TRP A 198 19.87 -4.96 -7.00
CA TRP A 198 19.23 -4.38 -5.82
C TRP A 198 19.96 -3.15 -5.25
N ASN A 199 21.21 -2.93 -5.67
CA ASN A 199 22.08 -1.86 -5.18
C ASN A 199 22.22 -0.69 -6.18
N GLU A 200 21.21 -0.47 -7.02
CA GLU A 200 21.17 0.65 -7.97
C GLU A 200 19.75 1.17 -8.17
N TYR A 201 19.64 2.38 -8.71
CA TYR A 201 18.34 2.95 -9.05
C TYR A 201 17.66 2.21 -10.22
N TRP A 202 16.38 1.88 -10.03
CA TRP A 202 15.51 1.40 -11.10
C TRP A 202 14.03 1.61 -10.77
N ILE A 203 13.20 1.58 -11.81
CA ILE A 203 11.74 1.68 -11.73
C ILE A 203 11.12 0.65 -12.69
N THR A 204 10.03 0.00 -12.28
CA THR A 204 9.29 -0.92 -13.15
C THR A 204 8.21 -0.17 -13.93
N ARG A 205 7.61 -0.84 -14.92
CA ARG A 205 6.30 -0.40 -15.43
C ARG A 205 5.22 -0.71 -14.39
N CYS A 206 4.06 -0.08 -14.57
CA CYS A 206 2.86 -0.44 -13.84
C CYS A 206 2.51 -1.92 -14.06
N PHE A 207 1.97 -2.57 -13.04
CA PHE A 207 1.43 -3.92 -13.07
C PHE A 207 0.22 -4.00 -12.14
N GLU A 208 -0.66 -4.96 -12.43
CA GLU A 208 -1.87 -5.22 -11.68
C GLU A 208 -1.53 -5.97 -10.40
N ASN A 209 -2.07 -5.48 -9.29
CA ASN A 209 -2.13 -6.20 -8.04
C ASN A 209 -3.41 -7.05 -8.00
N GLN A 210 -3.30 -8.33 -7.64
CA GLN A 210 -4.49 -9.20 -7.62
C GLN A 210 -5.36 -8.83 -6.42
N CYS A 211 -6.64 -8.51 -6.67
CA CYS A 211 -7.60 -8.18 -5.62
C CYS A 211 -8.22 -9.43 -4.94
N GLN A 212 -7.87 -10.65 -5.37
CA GLN A 212 -8.47 -11.94 -4.96
C GLN A 212 -7.49 -13.11 -5.06
#